data_AF-A0A6G8TYB0-F1
#
_entry.id   AF-A0A6G8TYB0-F1
#
_cell.length_a   1.000
_cell.length_b   1.000
_cell.length_c   1.000
_cell.angle_alpha   90.00
_cell.angle_beta   90.00
_cell.angle_gamma   90.00
#
_symmetry.space_group_name_H-M   'P 1'
#
loop_
_entity.id
_entity.type
_entity.pdbx_description
1 polymer ?
#
loop_
_entity_poly.entity_id
_entity_poly.type
_entity_poly.pdbx_seq_one_letter_code
_entity_poly.pdbx_strand_id
1 'polypeptide(L)'
;MSLTQFSVDDGPHSMDGLRLFAQDGTERVEAFVGRKVMDVWAESIEHHGGRQSLFRDQYNALGKLNLAAIQQIVSAKYQRGAAFNRQHPFIEVLFSDITESGEALDLSELVREVLPPAFHRLT
;
A
#
# COMPACT_ATOMS: atom_id res chain seq x y z
N MET A 1 -14.75 6.00 -16.26
CA MET A 1 -14.95 6.13 -14.80
C MET A 1 -13.67 6.66 -14.20
N SER A 2 -13.76 7.58 -13.24
CA SER A 2 -12.60 8.18 -12.58
C SER A 2 -12.77 8.05 -11.08
N LEU A 3 -11.83 7.37 -10.44
CA LEU A 3 -11.79 7.31 -8.99
C LEU A 3 -11.42 8.68 -8.42
N THR A 4 -12.04 9.03 -7.30
CA THR A 4 -11.82 10.29 -6.58
C THR A 4 -11.76 10.04 -5.07
N GLN A 5 -11.45 11.06 -4.27
CA GLN A 5 -11.47 11.00 -2.80
C GLN A 5 -10.66 9.84 -2.21
N PHE A 6 -9.43 9.67 -2.71
CA PHE A 6 -8.52 8.66 -2.19
C PHE A 6 -8.14 8.95 -0.74
N SER A 7 -8.13 7.91 0.09
CA SER A 7 -7.67 7.97 1.47
C SER A 7 -7.12 6.62 1.93
N VAL A 8 -6.14 6.64 2.82
CA VAL A 8 -5.68 5.43 3.52
C VAL A 8 -6.70 5.07 4.60
N ASP A 9 -7.04 3.78 4.72
CA ASP A 9 -7.79 3.27 5.85
C ASP A 9 -6.84 3.07 7.03
N ASP A 10 -6.82 4.02 7.96
CA ASP A 10 -6.10 3.89 9.24
C ASP A 10 -7.00 3.34 10.37
N GLY A 11 -8.21 2.88 10.03
CA GLY A 11 -9.13 2.26 10.98
C GLY A 11 -8.72 0.84 11.40
N PRO A 12 -9.38 0.27 12.42
CA PRO A 12 -9.13 -1.11 12.84
C PRO A 12 -9.53 -2.11 11.74
N HIS A 13 -8.56 -2.88 11.23
CA HIS A 13 -8.81 -3.98 10.28
C HIS A 13 -7.79 -5.10 10.42
N SER A 14 -8.12 -6.32 9.99
CA SER A 14 -7.21 -7.48 10.06
C SER A 14 -6.25 -7.60 8.87
N MET A 15 -6.40 -6.79 7.82
CA MET A 15 -5.55 -6.89 6.64
C MET A 15 -4.10 -6.49 6.92
N ASP A 16 -3.16 -7.25 6.35
CA ASP A 16 -1.72 -7.11 6.54
C ASP A 16 -1.09 -6.42 5.32
N GLY A 17 -1.01 -5.09 5.37
CA GLY A 17 -0.60 -4.22 4.26
C GLY A 17 -1.30 -2.86 4.31
N LEU A 18 -1.24 -2.13 3.20
CA LEU A 18 -1.87 -0.83 3.03
C LEU A 18 -3.27 -0.98 2.42
N ARG A 19 -4.30 -0.49 3.11
CA ARG A 19 -5.67 -0.43 2.58
C ARG A 19 -6.03 1.02 2.26
N LEU A 20 -6.76 1.20 1.16
CA LEU A 20 -7.24 2.49 0.69
C LEU A 20 -8.73 2.45 0.34
N PHE A 21 -9.35 3.61 0.42
CA PHE A 21 -10.67 3.87 -0.12
C PHE A 21 -10.60 4.93 -1.20
N ALA A 22 -11.47 4.79 -2.20
CA ALA A 22 -11.76 5.77 -3.22
C ALA A 22 -13.27 5.80 -3.49
N GLN A 23 -13.72 6.74 -4.31
CA GLN A 23 -15.10 6.89 -4.75
C GLN A 23 -15.20 6.85 -6.26
N ASP A 24 -16.13 6.05 -6.79
CA ASP A 24 -16.65 6.16 -8.16
C ASP A 24 -18.09 6.70 -8.10
N GLY A 25 -18.24 8.01 -8.32
CA GLY A 25 -19.51 8.68 -8.05
C GLY A 25 -19.90 8.59 -6.58
N THR A 26 -20.95 7.83 -6.27
CA THR A 26 -21.42 7.58 -4.90
C THR A 26 -21.00 6.21 -4.35
N GLU A 27 -20.34 5.38 -5.16
CA GLU A 27 -19.93 4.04 -4.79
C GLU A 27 -18.51 4.05 -4.23
N ARG A 28 -18.36 3.45 -3.04
CA ARG A 28 -17.07 3.28 -2.41
C ARG A 28 -16.32 2.14 -3.07
N VAL A 29 -15.10 2.43 -3.49
CA VAL A 29 -14.16 1.46 -4.05
C VAL A 29 -13.05 1.21 -3.04
N GLU A 30 -12.71 -0.06 -2.86
CA GLU A 30 -11.64 -0.48 -1.94
C GLU A 30 -10.42 -0.93 -2.73
N ALA A 31 -9.24 -0.52 -2.25
CA ALA A 31 -7.96 -0.96 -2.79
C ALA A 31 -7.05 -1.47 -1.68
N PHE A 32 -6.16 -2.40 -2.02
CA PHE A 32 -5.26 -3.03 -1.07
C PHE A 32 -3.90 -3.31 -1.71
N VAL A 33 -2.83 -2.96 -1.01
CA VAL A 33 -1.46 -3.35 -1.31
C VAL A 33 -0.98 -4.26 -0.19
N GLY A 34 -0.77 -5.54 -0.49
CA GLY A 34 -0.33 -6.51 0.52
C GLY A 34 1.06 -6.19 1.09
N ARG A 35 1.31 -6.56 2.35
CA ARG A 35 2.59 -6.36 3.05
C ARG A 35 3.81 -6.71 2.20
N LYS A 36 3.80 -7.91 1.61
CA LYS A 36 4.90 -8.41 0.76
C LYS A 36 5.16 -7.49 -0.44
N VAL A 37 4.10 -6.93 -1.04
CA VAL A 37 4.21 -6.02 -2.19
C VAL A 37 4.77 -4.67 -1.73
N MET A 38 4.29 -4.13 -0.61
CA MET A 38 4.83 -2.91 -0.01
C MET A 38 6.31 -3.05 0.37
N ASP A 39 6.69 -4.18 0.98
CA ASP A 39 8.07 -4.46 1.35
C ASP A 39 8.98 -4.48 0.14
N VAL A 40 8.61 -5.23 -0.91
CA VAL A 40 9.41 -5.30 -2.14
C VAL A 40 9.49 -3.94 -2.83
N TRP A 41 8.41 -3.15 -2.82
CA TRP A 41 8.43 -1.81 -3.40
C TRP A 41 9.37 -0.88 -2.63
N ALA A 42 9.31 -0.85 -1.29
CA ALA A 42 10.22 -0.06 -0.47
C ALA A 42 11.68 -0.53 -0.58
N GLU A 43 11.92 -1.84 -0.52
CA GLU A 43 13.26 -2.45 -0.68
C GLU A 43 13.87 -2.19 -2.06
N SER A 44 13.06 -2.06 -3.12
CA SER A 44 13.57 -1.72 -4.46
C SER A 44 14.21 -0.33 -4.52
N ILE A 45 13.85 0.56 -3.58
CA ILE A 45 14.37 1.92 -3.47
C ILE A 45 15.48 2.01 -2.42
N GLU A 46 15.37 1.30 -1.29
CA GLU A 46 16.41 1.26 -0.26
C GLU A 46 17.62 0.41 -0.71
N HIS A 47 18.73 1.06 -1.02
CA HIS A 47 19.97 0.35 -1.41
C HIS A 47 20.75 -0.23 -0.20
N HIS A 48 20.40 0.14 1.03
CA HIS A 48 21.12 -0.24 2.25
C HIS A 48 20.17 -0.39 3.45
N GLY A 49 19.80 -1.62 3.80
CA GLY A 49 19.44 -1.96 5.19
C GLY A 49 18.10 -2.64 5.45
N GLY A 50 18.15 -3.97 5.57
CA GLY A 50 17.24 -4.75 6.42
C GLY A 50 15.92 -5.20 5.78
N ARG A 51 15.79 -6.52 5.58
CA ARG A 51 14.57 -7.26 5.15
C ARG A 51 13.40 -7.20 6.15
N GLN A 52 13.30 -6.15 6.95
CA GLN A 52 12.30 -6.06 7.99
C GLN A 52 11.04 -5.42 7.41
N SER A 53 9.92 -6.14 7.47
CA SER A 53 8.61 -5.57 7.16
C SER A 53 8.32 -4.37 8.07
N LEU A 54 7.67 -3.36 7.52
CA LEU A 54 7.20 -2.21 8.30
C LEU A 54 6.02 -2.63 9.20
N PHE A 55 5.80 -1.87 10.27
CA PHE A 55 4.58 -1.94 11.04
C PHE A 55 3.42 -1.26 10.31
N ARG A 56 2.20 -1.57 10.73
CA ARG A 56 0.97 -1.00 10.15
C ARG A 56 1.00 0.53 10.08
N ASP A 57 1.36 1.19 11.17
CA ASP A 57 1.35 2.65 11.22
C ASP A 57 2.39 3.26 10.27
N GLN A 58 3.51 2.57 10.08
CA GLN A 58 4.52 2.94 9.09
C GLN A 58 4.02 2.73 7.65
N TYR A 59 3.32 1.62 7.35
CA TYR A 59 2.67 1.46 6.03
C TYR A 59 1.63 2.56 5.80
N ASN A 60 0.82 2.89 6.80
CA ASN A 60 -0.20 3.92 6.70
C ASN A 60 0.41 5.32 6.49
N ALA A 61 1.45 5.66 7.23
CA ALA A 61 2.19 6.91 7.05
C ALA A 61 2.83 6.97 5.67
N LEU A 62 3.50 5.89 5.25
CA LEU A 62 4.12 5.79 3.92
C LEU A 62 3.08 5.91 2.80
N GLY A 63 1.91 5.28 2.96
CA GLY A 63 0.80 5.38 2.04
C GLY A 63 0.20 6.79 1.96
N LYS A 64 0.16 7.53 3.07
CA LYS A 64 -0.28 8.93 3.10
C LYS A 64 0.72 9.84 2.38
N LEU A 65 2.02 9.66 2.62
CA LEU A 65 3.09 10.40 1.93
C LEU A 65 3.04 10.16 0.40
N ASN A 66 2.76 8.92 0.00
CA ASN A 66 2.80 8.48 -1.40
C ASN A 66 1.41 8.37 -2.06
N LEU A 67 0.40 9.05 -1.52
CA LEU A 67 -0.99 8.86 -1.93
C LEU A 67 -1.22 9.14 -3.42
N ALA A 68 -0.50 10.12 -3.99
CA ALA A 68 -0.60 10.47 -5.40
C ALA A 68 -0.12 9.33 -6.32
N ALA A 69 1.04 8.74 -6.02
CA ALA A 69 1.58 7.60 -6.77
C ALA A 69 0.65 6.39 -6.69
N ILE A 70 0.16 6.07 -5.49
CA ILE A 70 -0.76 4.96 -5.27
C ILE A 70 -2.09 5.20 -6.01
N GLN A 71 -2.59 6.44 -6.01
CA GLN A 71 -3.78 6.81 -6.77
C GLN A 71 -3.60 6.52 -8.27
N GLN A 72 -2.44 6.82 -8.86
CA GLN A 72 -2.19 6.53 -10.29
C GLN A 72 -2.27 5.03 -10.57
N ILE A 73 -1.58 4.21 -9.76
CA ILE A 73 -1.56 2.75 -9.90
C ILE A 73 -2.97 2.17 -9.77
N VAL A 74 -3.70 2.56 -8.72
CA VAL A 74 -5.05 2.06 -8.43
C VAL A 74 -6.02 2.49 -9.53
N SER A 75 -5.95 3.75 -9.99
CA SER A 75 -6.82 4.26 -11.05
C SER A 75 -6.56 3.56 -12.38
N ALA A 76 -5.30 3.33 -12.75
CA ALA A 76 -4.94 2.61 -13.96
C ALA A 76 -5.48 1.17 -13.93
N LYS A 77 -5.32 0.46 -12.81
CA LYS A 77 -5.87 -0.89 -12.67
C LYS A 77 -7.39 -0.92 -12.69
N TYR A 78 -8.05 0.04 -12.03
CA TYR A 78 -9.51 0.16 -12.03
C TYR A 78 -10.07 0.35 -13.43
N GLN A 79 -9.45 1.19 -14.25
CA GLN A 79 -9.88 1.48 -15.63
C GLN A 79 -9.86 0.25 -16.54
N ARG A 80 -9.02 -0.75 -16.26
CA ARG A 80 -8.99 -2.02 -17.01
C ARG A 80 -10.25 -2.87 -16.75
N GLY A 81 -10.96 -2.63 -15.65
CA GLY A 81 -12.25 -3.24 -15.34
C GLY A 81 -12.21 -4.74 -15.04
N ALA A 82 -13.40 -5.34 -14.96
CA ALA A 82 -13.60 -6.72 -14.51
C ALA A 82 -12.92 -7.80 -15.38
N ALA A 83 -12.64 -7.50 -16.65
CA ALA A 83 -11.95 -8.42 -17.55
C ALA A 83 -10.50 -8.72 -17.10
N PHE A 84 -9.86 -7.74 -16.44
CA PHE A 84 -8.48 -7.85 -15.95
C PHE A 84 -8.40 -7.98 -14.42
N ASN A 85 -9.48 -7.67 -13.71
CA ASN A 85 -9.57 -7.79 -12.27
C ASN A 85 -10.86 -8.54 -11.87
N ARG A 86 -10.73 -9.81 -11.52
CA ARG A 86 -11.87 -10.66 -11.12
C ARG A 86 -12.56 -10.20 -9.82
N GLN A 87 -11.92 -9.37 -9.03
CA GLN A 87 -12.46 -8.84 -7.77
C GLN A 87 -13.10 -7.46 -7.94
N HIS A 88 -13.15 -6.92 -9.17
CA HIS A 88 -13.73 -5.61 -9.44
C HIS A 88 -15.15 -5.47 -8.82
N PRO A 89 -15.45 -4.37 -8.09
CA PRO A 89 -14.66 -3.13 -8.02
C PRO A 89 -13.50 -3.14 -7.01
N PHE A 90 -13.33 -4.17 -6.17
CA PHE A 90 -12.18 -4.26 -5.26
C PHE A 90 -10.86 -4.40 -6.05
N ILE A 91 -9.82 -3.67 -5.63
CA ILE A 91 -8.55 -3.58 -6.35
C ILE A 91 -7.42 -4.11 -5.47
N GLU A 92 -6.97 -5.34 -5.73
CA GLU A 92 -5.68 -5.81 -5.22
C GLU A 92 -4.56 -5.26 -6.09
N VAL A 93 -3.65 -4.48 -5.52
CA VAL A 93 -2.45 -3.98 -6.21
C VAL A 93 -1.35 -5.04 -6.12
N LEU A 94 -0.87 -5.46 -7.27
CA LEU A 94 0.22 -6.42 -7.42
C LEU A 94 1.51 -5.69 -7.77
N PHE A 95 2.64 -6.37 -7.56
CA PHE A 95 3.95 -5.83 -7.94
C PHE A 95 4.04 -5.49 -9.43
N SER A 96 3.36 -6.25 -10.30
CA SER A 96 3.30 -5.94 -11.74
C SER A 96 2.67 -4.58 -12.01
N ASP A 97 1.61 -4.20 -11.27
CA ASP A 97 0.95 -2.90 -11.46
C ASP A 97 1.89 -1.75 -11.07
N ILE A 98 2.68 -1.94 -10.00
CA ILE A 98 3.71 -0.99 -9.58
C ILE A 98 4.78 -0.86 -10.67
N THR A 99 5.32 -1.98 -11.15
CA THR A 99 6.36 -1.94 -12.20
C THR A 99 5.85 -1.35 -13.52
N GLU A 100 4.60 -1.63 -13.89
CA GLU A 100 3.95 -1.08 -15.10
C GLU A 100 3.72 0.43 -14.97
N SER A 101 3.43 0.93 -13.77
CA SER A 101 3.21 2.36 -13.52
C SER A 101 4.49 3.20 -13.61
N GLY A 102 5.65 2.62 -13.29
CA GLY A 102 6.91 3.36 -13.17
C GLY A 102 6.99 4.30 -11.96
N GLU A 103 5.98 4.31 -11.09
CA GLU A 103 5.97 5.14 -9.88
C GLU A 103 7.00 4.65 -8.85
N ALA A 104 7.65 5.59 -8.18
CA ALA A 104 8.59 5.32 -7.09
C ALA A 104 7.98 5.73 -5.74
N LEU A 105 8.34 5.01 -4.68
CA LEU A 105 8.03 5.45 -3.32
C LEU A 105 9.02 6.53 -2.89
N ASP A 106 8.48 7.64 -2.41
CA ASP A 106 9.20 8.56 -1.54
C ASP A 106 9.34 7.93 -0.16
N LEU A 107 10.60 7.67 0.22
CA LEU A 107 11.00 7.10 1.50
C LEU A 107 11.70 8.13 2.40
N SER A 108 11.70 9.42 2.03
CA SER A 108 12.48 10.47 2.71
C SER A 108 12.14 10.62 4.20
N GLU A 109 10.91 10.31 4.60
CA GLU A 109 10.44 10.37 5.98
C GLU A 109 10.35 8.99 6.66
N LEU A 110 10.78 7.91 5.99
CA LEU A 110 10.68 6.57 6.53
C LEU A 110 11.69 6.37 7.67
N VAL A 111 11.19 6.29 8.90
CA VAL A 111 11.96 5.87 10.08
C VAL A 111 11.59 4.45 10.44
N ARG A 112 12.56 3.53 10.37
CA ARG A 112 12.37 2.11 10.74
C ARG A 112 12.46 1.93 12.26
N GLU A 113 11.33 1.64 12.90
CA GLU A 113 11.29 1.32 14.32
C GLU A 113 12.06 0.02 14.64
N VAL A 114 12.79 0.05 15.76
CA VAL A 114 13.53 -1.11 16.26
C VAL A 114 12.54 -2.12 16.82
N LEU A 115 12.67 -3.40 16.42
CA LEU A 115 11.85 -4.47 16.98
C LEU A 115 12.06 -4.55 18.50
N PRO A 116 10.99 -4.60 19.31
CA PRO A 116 11.12 -4.94 20.71
C PRO A 116 11.71 -6.34 20.86
N PRO A 117 12.36 -6.65 21.99
CA PRO A 117 12.88 -8.00 22.25
C PRO A 117 11.77 -9.04 22.07
N ALA A 118 12.06 -10.12 21.36
CA ALA A 118 11.08 -11.19 21.11
C ALA A 118 10.54 -11.83 22.39
N PHE A 119 11.29 -11.75 23.49
CA PHE A 119 10.89 -12.17 24.82
C PHE A 119 11.74 -11.47 25.88
N HIS A 120 11.14 -11.23 27.05
CA HIS A 120 11.87 -10.82 28.24
C HIS A 120 12.17 -12.05 29.09
N ARG A 121 13.42 -12.20 29.53
CA ARG A 121 13.78 -13.23 30.50
C ARG A 121 13.14 -12.86 31.85
N LEU A 122 12.26 -13.72 32.35
CA LEU A 122 11.79 -13.62 33.74
C LEU A 122 12.97 -14.00 34.66
N THR A 123 13.39 -13.07 35.51
CA THR A 123 14.37 -13.30 36.59
C THR A 123 13.66 -13.44 37.92
#